data_AF-A0A1I6UXL4-F1
#
_entry.id   AF-A0A1I6UXL4-F1
#
_cell.length_a   1.000
_cell.length_b   1.000
_cell.length_c   1.000
_cell.angle_alpha   90.00
_cell.angle_beta   90.00
_cell.angle_gamma   90.00
#
_symmetry.space_group_name_H-M   'P 1'
#
loop_
_entity.id
_entity.type
_entity.pdbx_description
1 polymer ?
#
loop_
_entity_poly.entity_id
_entity_poly.type
_entity_poly.pdbx_seq_one_letter_code
_entity_poly.pdbx_strand_id
1 'polypeptide(L)'
;MTDLSPAHTIKRSGHWRDADDSCVLTYDDRFLRRKRLTTARDQGFLVDLPHTESLNHGDAFLLEDGKLVEVIAAEEALLEISGDDLVRLAWHIGNRHYPCQIEPTRLLIQNDHVIRDMLGKLGATLRDVSEPFLPEGGAYGQGRTHSHAH
;
A
#
# COMPACT_ATOMS: atom_id res chain seq x y z
N MET A 1 -19.50 5.64 -25.49
CA MET A 1 -18.95 5.92 -24.14
C MET A 1 -19.30 4.72 -23.29
N THR A 2 -18.32 3.88 -22.95
CA THR A 2 -18.58 2.76 -22.03
C THR A 2 -18.84 3.37 -20.66
N ASP A 3 -20.06 3.20 -20.16
CA ASP A 3 -20.44 3.67 -18.84
C ASP A 3 -19.62 2.88 -17.80
N LEU A 4 -18.77 3.57 -17.05
CA LEU A 4 -17.92 2.96 -16.03
C LEU A 4 -18.70 3.02 -14.71
N SER A 5 -19.07 1.88 -14.14
CA SER A 5 -19.77 1.87 -12.84
C SER A 5 -18.88 2.55 -11.79
N PRO A 6 -19.36 3.58 -11.09
CA PRO A 6 -18.55 4.28 -10.12
C PRO A 6 -18.55 3.55 -8.76
N ALA A 7 -17.49 3.75 -8.01
CA ALA A 7 -17.30 3.29 -6.65
C ALA A 7 -17.16 4.48 -5.71
N HIS A 8 -18.15 4.67 -4.84
CA HIS A 8 -18.18 5.75 -3.86
C HIS A 8 -17.86 5.28 -2.43
N THR A 9 -17.82 3.97 -2.21
CA THR A 9 -17.67 3.36 -0.89
C THR A 9 -16.58 2.30 -0.89
N ILE A 10 -15.78 2.28 0.19
CA ILE A 10 -14.83 1.21 0.49
C ILE A 10 -15.43 0.31 1.57
N LYS A 11 -15.30 -1.00 1.40
CA LYS A 11 -15.50 -2.01 2.45
C LYS A 11 -14.14 -2.41 2.99
N ARG A 12 -13.94 -2.23 4.28
CA ARG A 12 -12.66 -2.60 4.92
C ARG A 12 -12.51 -4.10 5.05
N SER A 13 -11.29 -4.60 4.92
CA SER A 13 -10.97 -6.03 5.10
C SER A 13 -11.62 -6.60 6.36
N GLY A 14 -12.20 -7.79 6.25
CA GLY A 14 -12.95 -8.46 7.32
C GLY A 14 -14.42 -8.03 7.47
N HIS A 15 -14.86 -6.95 6.82
CA HIS A 15 -16.26 -6.46 6.86
C HIS A 15 -17.07 -6.76 5.58
N TRP A 16 -16.52 -7.57 4.68
CA TRP A 16 -17.16 -8.02 3.45
C TRP A 16 -16.66 -9.43 3.10
N ARG A 17 -17.32 -10.11 2.16
CA ARG A 17 -16.96 -11.44 1.64
C ARG A 17 -17.36 -11.52 0.16
N ASP A 18 -16.85 -12.54 -0.53
CA ASP A 18 -17.27 -12.93 -1.88
C ASP A 18 -17.09 -11.83 -2.93
N ALA A 19 -15.83 -11.55 -3.32
CA ALA A 19 -15.54 -10.57 -4.37
C ALA A 19 -15.98 -11.06 -5.75
N ASP A 20 -16.55 -10.15 -6.55
CA ASP A 20 -16.88 -10.41 -7.95
C ASP A 20 -15.64 -10.36 -8.85
N ASP A 21 -14.71 -9.47 -8.52
CA ASP A 21 -13.44 -9.26 -9.22
C ASP A 21 -12.39 -8.66 -8.28
N SER A 22 -11.18 -8.41 -8.79
CA SER A 22 -10.12 -7.74 -8.04
C SER A 22 -9.38 -6.71 -8.88
N CYS A 23 -8.67 -5.80 -8.23
CA CYS A 23 -7.72 -4.90 -8.87
C CYS A 23 -6.39 -4.95 -8.12
N VAL A 24 -5.30 -4.96 -8.88
CA VAL A 24 -3.94 -5.10 -8.34
C VAL A 24 -3.29 -3.73 -8.33
N LEU A 25 -2.92 -3.24 -7.14
CA LEU A 25 -2.44 -1.87 -6.94
C LEU A 25 -1.16 -1.88 -6.10
N THR A 26 -0.15 -1.14 -6.54
CA THR A 26 1.06 -0.84 -5.73
C THR A 26 0.68 -0.03 -4.50
N TYR A 27 1.59 0.07 -3.52
CA TYR A 27 1.36 0.88 -2.35
C TYR A 27 0.93 2.30 -2.70
N ASP A 28 1.61 2.95 -3.66
CA ASP A 28 1.29 4.32 -4.09
C ASP A 28 -0.03 4.43 -4.84
N ASP A 29 -0.36 3.42 -5.65
CA ASP A 29 -1.65 3.37 -6.32
C ASP A 29 -2.81 3.13 -5.37
N ARG A 30 -2.56 2.62 -4.15
CA ARG A 30 -3.57 2.47 -3.08
C ARG A 30 -3.81 3.75 -2.28
N PHE A 31 -3.22 4.87 -2.67
CA PHE A 31 -3.56 6.17 -2.10
C PHE A 31 -4.28 7.03 -3.12
N LEU A 32 -5.61 6.98 -3.12
CA LEU A 32 -6.40 7.65 -4.14
C LEU A 32 -7.74 8.20 -3.61
N ARG A 33 -8.24 9.19 -4.35
CA ARG A 33 -9.60 9.72 -4.22
C ARG A 33 -10.42 9.43 -5.46
N ARG A 34 -9.89 9.83 -6.62
CA ARG A 34 -10.57 9.73 -7.91
C ARG A 34 -9.62 9.19 -8.96
N LYS A 35 -9.93 8.02 -9.52
CA LYS A 35 -9.09 7.35 -10.53
C LYS A 35 -9.93 6.35 -11.31
N ARG A 36 -9.71 6.24 -12.62
CA ARG A 36 -10.20 5.09 -13.38
C ARG A 36 -9.28 3.91 -13.10
N LEU A 37 -9.84 2.81 -12.61
CA LEU A 37 -9.13 1.57 -12.39
C LEU A 37 -9.60 0.51 -13.38
N THR A 38 -8.83 -0.57 -13.47
CA THR A 38 -9.15 -1.74 -14.29
C THR A 38 -8.99 -2.97 -13.42
N THR A 39 -9.96 -3.87 -13.47
CA THR A 39 -9.94 -5.12 -12.71
C THR A 39 -9.01 -6.14 -13.37
N ALA A 40 -8.76 -7.25 -12.69
CA ALA A 40 -8.00 -8.38 -13.20
C ALA A 40 -8.66 -9.06 -14.42
N ARG A 41 -9.96 -8.82 -14.66
CA ARG A 41 -10.69 -9.27 -15.85
C ARG A 41 -10.83 -8.17 -16.92
N ASP A 42 -9.95 -7.17 -16.90
CA ASP A 42 -9.92 -6.05 -17.84
C ASP A 42 -11.20 -5.18 -17.85
N GLN A 43 -11.99 -5.21 -16.77
CA GLN A 43 -13.19 -4.38 -16.64
C GLN A 43 -12.82 -3.03 -16.03
N GLY A 44 -13.23 -1.94 -16.68
CA GLY A 44 -13.01 -0.59 -16.16
C GLY A 44 -14.08 -0.16 -15.17
N PHE A 45 -13.68 0.52 -14.11
CA PHE A 45 -14.59 1.20 -13.16
C PHE A 45 -13.99 2.53 -12.72
N LEU A 46 -14.83 3.43 -12.20
CA LEU A 46 -14.39 4.74 -11.73
C LEU A 46 -14.42 4.78 -10.20
N VAL A 47 -13.27 4.98 -9.56
CA VAL A 47 -13.25 5.34 -8.13
C VAL A 47 -13.52 6.83 -8.00
N ASP A 48 -14.48 7.22 -7.16
CA ASP A 48 -14.79 8.62 -6.83
C ASP A 48 -15.21 8.74 -5.35
N LEU A 49 -14.22 8.85 -4.48
CA LEU A 49 -14.39 8.85 -3.02
C LEU A 49 -14.59 10.28 -2.48
N PRO A 50 -15.27 10.43 -1.33
CA PRO A 50 -15.50 11.74 -0.71
C PRO A 50 -14.19 12.48 -0.37
N HIS A 51 -13.16 11.74 0.04
CA HIS A 51 -11.81 12.23 0.30
C HIS A 51 -10.77 11.20 -0.15
N THR A 52 -9.49 11.60 -0.18
CA THR A 52 -8.39 10.68 -0.45
C THR A 52 -8.32 9.63 0.65
N GLU A 53 -8.19 8.38 0.24
CA GLU A 53 -8.18 7.21 1.11
C GLU A 53 -6.89 6.42 0.90
N SER A 54 -6.41 5.82 1.98
CA SER A 54 -5.38 4.78 1.93
C SER A 54 -6.08 3.43 1.98
N LEU A 55 -5.89 2.62 0.95
CA LEU A 55 -6.44 1.28 0.87
C LEU A 55 -5.41 0.24 1.32
N ASN A 56 -5.90 -0.76 2.05
CA ASN A 56 -5.12 -1.91 2.45
C ASN A 56 -5.39 -3.08 1.50
N HIS A 57 -4.49 -4.06 1.51
CA HIS A 57 -4.79 -5.36 0.92
C HIS A 57 -6.04 -5.98 1.59
N GLY A 58 -6.95 -6.50 0.76
CA GLY A 58 -8.21 -7.07 1.21
C GLY A 58 -9.31 -6.04 1.52
N ASP A 59 -9.07 -4.73 1.35
CA ASP A 59 -10.18 -3.77 1.21
C ASP A 59 -10.90 -4.03 -0.12
N ALA A 60 -12.14 -3.58 -0.27
CA ALA A 60 -12.89 -3.69 -1.52
C ALA A 60 -13.62 -2.40 -1.88
N PHE A 61 -13.73 -2.14 -3.18
CA PHE A 61 -14.63 -1.12 -3.72
C PHE A 61 -16.04 -1.71 -3.89
N LEU A 62 -17.04 -1.03 -3.34
CA LEU A 62 -18.44 -1.31 -3.65
C LEU A 62 -18.88 -0.43 -4.81
N LEU A 63 -19.16 -1.06 -5.95
CA LEU A 63 -19.67 -0.39 -7.15
C LEU A 63 -21.16 -0.07 -7.00
N GLU A 64 -21.65 0.90 -7.77
CA GLU A 64 -23.09 1.25 -7.80
C GLU A 64 -23.99 0.10 -8.26
N ASP A 65 -23.47 -0.82 -9.08
CA ASP A 65 -24.21 -2.02 -9.50
C ASP A 65 -24.24 -3.13 -8.43
N GLY A 66 -23.66 -2.87 -7.26
CA GLY A 66 -23.63 -3.76 -6.10
C GLY A 66 -22.45 -4.72 -6.06
N LYS A 67 -21.60 -4.74 -7.10
CA LYS A 67 -20.43 -5.63 -7.14
C LYS A 67 -19.33 -5.17 -6.21
N LEU A 68 -18.54 -6.14 -5.75
CA LEU A 68 -17.34 -5.93 -4.95
C LEU A 68 -16.08 -6.20 -5.77
N VAL A 69 -15.19 -5.21 -5.83
CA VAL A 69 -13.86 -5.34 -6.42
C VAL A 69 -12.81 -5.30 -5.32
N GLU A 70 -12.17 -6.43 -5.03
CA GLU A 70 -11.12 -6.54 -4.01
C GLU A 70 -9.84 -5.82 -4.42
N VAL A 71 -9.16 -5.20 -3.45
CA VAL A 71 -7.85 -4.59 -3.60
C VAL A 71 -6.77 -5.60 -3.23
N ILE A 72 -5.96 -5.98 -4.22
CA ILE A 72 -4.81 -6.84 -4.06
C ILE A 72 -3.54 -5.99 -4.09
N ALA A 73 -2.66 -6.17 -3.11
CA ALA A 73 -1.37 -5.52 -3.13
C ALA A 73 -0.53 -6.11 -4.26
N ALA A 74 -0.08 -5.25 -5.18
CA ALA A 74 0.80 -5.63 -6.27
C ALA A 74 2.16 -6.06 -5.75
N GLU A 75 2.82 -6.98 -6.45
CA GLU A 75 4.28 -7.11 -6.35
C GLU A 75 4.93 -5.82 -6.83
N GLU A 76 5.82 -5.25 -6.01
CA GLU A 76 6.58 -4.07 -6.36
C GLU A 76 8.05 -4.23 -5.95
N ALA A 77 8.93 -3.43 -6.54
CA ALA A 77 10.36 -3.49 -6.25
C ALA A 77 10.63 -2.89 -4.85
N LEU A 78 11.05 -3.74 -3.93
CA LEU A 78 11.33 -3.40 -2.54
C LEU A 78 12.79 -3.62 -2.19
N LEU A 79 13.19 -2.98 -1.10
CA LEU A 79 14.44 -3.22 -0.41
C LEU A 79 14.14 -4.02 0.86
N GLU A 80 14.67 -5.23 0.93
CA GLU A 80 14.72 -6.02 2.16
C GLU A 80 15.91 -5.60 3.01
N ILE A 81 15.64 -5.33 4.28
CA ILE A 81 16.62 -4.95 5.30
C ILE A 81 16.68 -6.05 6.36
N SER A 82 17.87 -6.59 6.58
CA SER A 82 18.19 -7.46 7.71
C SER A 82 19.45 -6.97 8.43
N GLY A 83 19.68 -7.44 9.66
CA GLY A 83 20.87 -7.09 10.43
C GLY A 83 20.74 -7.44 11.90
N ASP A 84 21.81 -7.23 12.66
CA ASP A 84 21.89 -7.62 14.07
C ASP A 84 20.96 -6.80 14.98
N ASP A 85 20.64 -5.55 14.60
CA ASP A 85 19.79 -4.63 15.38
C ASP A 85 18.66 -4.04 14.52
N LEU A 86 17.69 -4.89 14.18
CA LEU A 86 16.51 -4.51 13.40
C LEU A 86 15.69 -3.38 14.06
N VAL A 87 15.64 -3.33 15.39
CA VAL A 87 14.86 -2.31 16.13
C VAL A 87 15.44 -0.93 15.86
N ARG A 88 16.78 -0.79 15.94
CA ARG A 88 17.45 0.47 15.64
C ARG A 88 17.32 0.85 14.17
N LEU A 89 17.39 -0.11 13.25
CA LEU A 89 17.17 0.13 11.82
C LEU A 89 15.74 0.64 11.56
N ALA A 90 14.73 0.00 12.14
CA ALA A 90 13.33 0.43 12.05
C ALA A 90 13.15 1.86 12.59
N TRP A 91 13.80 2.20 13.72
CA TRP A 91 13.79 3.57 14.25
C TRP A 91 14.35 4.59 13.26
N HIS A 92 15.48 4.30 12.62
CA HIS A 92 16.09 5.21 11.63
C HIS A 92 15.22 5.40 10.37
N ILE A 93 14.51 4.36 9.94
CA ILE A 93 13.54 4.40 8.82
C ILE A 93 12.34 5.25 9.22
N GLY A 94 11.73 4.96 10.37
CA GLY A 94 10.57 5.70 10.88
C GLY A 94 10.86 7.17 11.14
N ASN A 95 12.05 7.51 11.67
CA ASN A 95 12.50 8.90 11.89
C ASN A 95 12.65 9.70 10.58
N ARG A 96 12.62 9.03 9.42
CA ARG A 96 12.62 9.66 8.09
C ARG A 96 11.26 9.60 7.40
N HIS A 97 10.24 9.12 8.09
CA HIS A 97 8.89 8.96 7.56
C HIS A 97 8.81 8.07 6.31
N TYR A 98 9.73 7.11 6.17
CA TYR A 98 9.60 6.09 5.15
C TYR A 98 8.55 5.06 5.58
N PRO A 99 7.58 4.72 4.69
CA PRO A 99 6.73 3.56 4.88
C PRO A 99 7.59 2.32 5.09
N CYS A 100 7.24 1.52 6.11
CA CYS A 100 8.02 0.36 6.51
C CYS A 100 7.09 -0.79 6.88
N GLN A 101 7.29 -1.95 6.27
CA GLN A 101 6.70 -3.20 6.72
C GLN A 101 7.68 -3.85 7.69
N ILE A 102 7.16 -4.25 8.85
CA ILE A 102 7.97 -4.79 9.94
C ILE A 102 7.63 -6.27 10.08
N GLU A 103 8.63 -7.14 9.92
CA GLU A 103 8.51 -8.57 10.13
C GLU A 103 9.49 -9.03 11.22
N PRO A 104 9.31 -10.24 11.80
CA PRO A 104 10.16 -10.70 12.90
C PRO A 104 11.66 -10.75 12.58
N THR A 105 12.03 -10.97 11.31
CA THR A 105 13.42 -11.20 10.88
C THR A 105 13.91 -10.22 9.81
N ARG A 106 13.06 -9.32 9.32
CA ARG A 106 13.39 -8.35 8.27
C ARG A 106 12.47 -7.15 8.29
N LEU A 107 12.88 -6.10 7.58
CA LEU A 107 12.04 -4.95 7.24
C LEU A 107 11.94 -4.85 5.72
N LEU A 108 10.84 -4.31 5.21
CA LEU A 108 10.70 -3.94 3.80
C LEU A 108 10.37 -2.45 3.68
N ILE A 109 10.96 -1.81 2.68
CA ILE A 109 10.63 -0.45 2.25
C ILE A 109 10.63 -0.40 0.72
N GLN A 110 10.01 0.63 0.13
CA GLN A 110 10.16 0.89 -1.31
C GLN A 110 11.62 1.15 -1.66
N ASN A 111 12.08 0.61 -2.79
CA ASN A 111 13.48 0.68 -3.20
C ASN A 111 13.90 2.12 -3.56
N ASP A 112 14.51 2.82 -2.61
CA ASP A 112 15.04 4.18 -2.74
C ASP A 112 16.55 4.17 -2.46
N HIS A 113 17.33 4.73 -3.39
CA HIS A 113 18.79 4.79 -3.31
C HIS A 113 19.31 5.64 -2.14
N VAL A 114 18.59 6.69 -1.73
CA VAL A 114 18.98 7.58 -0.64
C VAL A 114 18.96 6.86 0.70
N ILE A 115 17.87 6.13 0.98
CA ILE A 115 17.73 5.37 2.22
C ILE A 115 18.62 4.12 2.22
N ARG A 116 18.79 3.48 1.06
CA ARG A 116 19.73 2.36 0.86
C ARG A 116 21.14 2.72 1.33
N ASP A 117 21.68 3.84 0.85
CA ASP A 117 23.04 4.27 1.21
C ASP A 117 23.19 4.54 2.71
N MET A 118 22.16 5.13 3.32
CA MET A 118 22.15 5.37 4.76
C MET A 118 22.08 4.06 5.56
N LEU A 119 21.21 3.12 5.17
CA LEU A 119 21.09 1.82 5.84
C LEU A 119 22.37 1.00 5.73
N GLY A 120 23.04 1.04 4.58
CA GLY A 120 24.35 0.42 4.39
C GLY A 120 25.41 0.97 5.35
N LYS A 121 25.43 2.30 5.58
CA LYS A 121 26.33 2.94 6.56
C LYS A 121 26.00 2.58 8.01
N LEU A 122 24.78 2.14 8.29
CA LEU A 122 24.34 1.66 9.61
C LEU A 122 24.60 0.16 9.81
N GLY A 123 25.21 -0.52 8.83
CA GLY A 123 25.56 -1.94 8.91
C GLY A 123 24.43 -2.89 8.52
N ALA A 124 23.38 -2.40 7.85
CA ALA A 124 22.31 -3.27 7.36
C ALA A 124 22.77 -4.15 6.20
N THR A 125 22.26 -5.38 6.16
CA THR A 125 22.30 -6.25 4.98
C THR A 125 21.08 -5.94 4.13
N LEU A 126 21.31 -5.61 2.85
CA LEU A 126 20.30 -5.12 1.93
C LEU A 126 20.15 -6.03 0.73
N ARG A 127 18.92 -6.38 0.36
CA ARG A 127 18.60 -7.24 -0.79
C ARG A 127 17.42 -6.67 -1.58
N ASP A 128 17.54 -6.65 -2.90
CA ASP A 128 16.42 -6.34 -3.79
C ASP A 128 15.44 -7.52 -3.84
N VAL A 129 14.16 -7.24 -3.63
CA VAL A 129 13.07 -8.22 -3.66
C VAL A 129 11.88 -7.66 -4.45
N SER A 130 11.03 -8.56 -4.96
CA SER A 130 9.77 -8.22 -5.61
C SER A 130 8.67 -9.00 -4.89
N GLU A 131 7.86 -8.30 -4.10
CA GLU A 131 6.79 -8.89 -3.30
C GLU A 131 5.74 -7.83 -2.93
N PRO A 132 4.54 -8.22 -2.45
CA PRO A 132 3.54 -7.26 -2.01
C PRO A 132 4.01 -6.44 -0.82
N PHE A 133 3.82 -5.12 -0.89
CA PHE A 133 4.21 -4.20 0.18
C PHE A 133 3.02 -3.82 1.06
N LEU A 134 3.08 -4.17 2.35
CA LEU A 134 2.07 -3.94 3.38
C LEU A 134 2.69 -3.18 4.57
N PRO A 135 3.11 -1.92 4.37
CA PRO A 135 3.73 -1.16 5.44
C PRO A 135 2.75 -0.91 6.59
N GLU A 136 3.30 -0.76 7.78
CA GLU A 136 2.56 -0.38 8.96
C GLU A 136 1.84 0.96 8.75
N GLY A 137 0.61 1.06 9.23
CA GLY A 137 -0.16 2.30 9.23
C GLY A 137 0.43 3.33 10.20
N GLY A 138 0.04 4.60 10.04
CA GLY A 138 0.38 5.63 11.00
C GLY A 138 -0.08 5.31 12.42
N ALA A 139 0.64 5.80 13.43
CA ALA A 139 0.38 5.56 14.86
C ALA A 139 -1.03 5.99 15.35
N TYR A 140 -1.78 6.74 14.54
CA TYR A 140 -3.12 7.23 14.85
C TYR A 140 -4.24 6.49 14.10
N GLY A 141 -3.94 5.37 13.44
CA GLY A 141 -4.95 4.54 12.75
C GLY A 141 -5.54 5.15 11.47
N GLN A 142 -5.12 6.35 11.11
CA GLN A 142 -5.45 7.01 9.84
C GLN A 142 -4.36 6.73 8.82
N GLY A 143 -4.49 5.62 8.08
CA GLY A 143 -3.74 5.34 6.84
C GLY A 143 -2.28 5.85 6.83
N ARG A 144 -1.86 6.40 5.69
CA ARG A 144 -0.56 7.07 5.52
C ARG A 144 -0.49 8.33 6.37
N THR A 145 0.59 8.53 7.12
CA THR A 145 0.88 9.83 7.74
C THR A 145 1.21 10.84 6.64
N HIS A 146 0.36 11.86 6.51
CA HIS A 146 0.69 13.01 5.67
C HIS A 146 1.94 13.69 6.23
N SER A 147 2.96 13.88 5.39
CA SER A 147 4.10 14.72 5.74
C SER A 147 3.58 16.09 6.14
N HIS A 148 3.85 16.53 7.37
CA HIS A 148 3.57 17.89 7.77
C HIS A 148 4.44 18.82 6.92
N ALA A 149 3.80 19.60 6.04
CA ALA A 149 4.47 20.73 5.42
C ALA A 149 4.89 21.70 6.53
N HIS A 150 6.17 22.06 6.55
CA HIS A 150 6.71 23.16 7.33
C HIS A 150 6.75 24.43 6.48
#